data_AF-A0AAW2V3Y3-F1
#
_entry.id   AF-A0AAW2V3Y3-F1
#
_cell.length_a   1.000
_cell.length_b   1.000
_cell.length_c   1.000
_cell.angle_alpha   90.00
_cell.angle_beta   90.00
_cell.angle_gamma   90.00
#
_symmetry.space_group_name_H-M   'P 1'
#
loop_
_entity.id
_entity.type
_entity.pdbx_description
1 polymer ?
#
loop_
_entity_poly.entity_id
_entity_poly.type
_entity_poly.pdbx_seq_one_letter_code
_entity_poly.pdbx_strand_id
1 'polypeptide(L)' 'MVSSSKGESASDGENSSGDAPESGSKSLFSEGEKVLAYHGPRIYEAKACPNIHFS' A
#
# COMPACT_ATOMS: atom_id res chain seq x y z
N MET A 1 -22.09 -7.09 33.38
CA MET A 1 -23.01 -7.51 32.30
C MET A 1 -22.61 -6.79 31.04
N VAL A 2 -22.37 -7.58 29.98
CA VAL A 2 -22.27 -7.28 28.54
C VAL A 2 -21.97 -5.84 28.10
N SER A 3 -20.79 -5.70 27.49
CA SER A 3 -20.35 -4.62 26.62
C SER A 3 -21.21 -4.50 25.36
N SER A 4 -21.60 -3.28 25.00
CA SER A 4 -22.18 -2.97 23.68
C SER A 4 -21.43 -1.79 23.07
N SER A 5 -20.28 -2.06 22.45
CA SER A 5 -19.69 -1.16 21.45
C SER A 5 -20.08 -1.71 20.08
N LYS A 6 -21.13 -1.14 19.48
CA LYS A 6 -21.48 -1.36 18.07
C LYS A 6 -21.23 -0.05 17.34
N GLY A 7 -19.99 0.14 16.93
CA GLY A 7 -19.57 1.18 16.03
C GLY A 7 -18.46 0.59 15.17
N GLU A 8 -18.83 0.10 13.99
CA GLU A 8 -17.92 -0.07 12.85
C GLU A 8 -18.82 -0.35 11.65
N SER A 9 -19.05 0.68 10.84
CA SER A 9 -19.62 0.52 9.50
C SER A 9 -18.52 -0.08 8.63
N ALA A 10 -18.56 -1.40 8.41
CA ALA A 10 -17.74 -2.04 7.39
C ALA A 10 -18.39 -1.85 6.03
N SER A 11 -17.96 -0.80 5.30
CA SER A 11 -18.11 -0.78 3.86
C SER A 11 -17.01 -1.67 3.28
N ASP A 12 -17.31 -2.94 3.04
CA ASP A 12 -16.49 -3.80 2.18
C ASP A 12 -16.59 -3.25 0.76
N GLY A 13 -15.66 -2.34 0.44
CA GLY A 13 -15.45 -1.85 -0.89
C GLY A 13 -14.75 -2.93 -1.71
N GLU A 14 -15.54 -3.83 -2.30
CA GLU A 14 -15.09 -4.64 -3.42
C GLU A 14 -14.67 -3.70 -4.56
N ASN A 15 -13.37 -3.40 -4.65
CA ASN A 15 -12.76 -3.03 -5.92
C ASN A 15 -11.72 -4.08 -6.27
N SER A 16 -12.22 -5.24 -6.69
CA SER A 16 -11.45 -6.17 -7.49
C SER A 16 -11.22 -5.54 -8.86
N SER A 17 -10.08 -4.86 -9.00
CA SER A 17 -9.48 -4.57 -10.29
C SER A 17 -7.99 -4.79 -10.13
N GLY A 18 -7.58 -6.06 -10.22
CA GLY A 18 -6.18 -6.42 -10.42
C GLY A 18 -5.74 -5.90 -11.78
N ASP A 19 -5.34 -4.63 -11.83
CA ASP A 19 -4.61 -4.06 -12.95
C ASP A 19 -3.26 -4.78 -13.01
N ALA A 20 -3.09 -5.62 -14.02
CA ALA A 20 -1.82 -6.27 -14.26
C ALA A 20 -0.77 -5.17 -14.44
N PRO A 21 0.38 -5.19 -13.72
CA PRO A 21 1.36 -4.13 -13.86
C PRO A 21 1.80 -4.10 -15.32
N GLU A 22 1.44 -3.03 -16.01
CA GLU A 22 1.87 -2.76 -17.37
C GLU A 22 3.38 -3.00 -17.41
N SER A 23 3.81 -4.02 -18.15
CA SER A 23 5.24 -4.36 -18.32
C SER A 23 5.92 -3.34 -19.23
N GLY A 24 5.77 -2.07 -18.92
CA GLY A 24 6.68 -1.00 -19.30
C GLY A 24 7.46 -0.65 -18.04
N SER A 25 8.72 -0.26 -18.19
CA SER A 25 9.60 0.25 -17.13
C SER A 25 9.13 1.62 -16.60
N LYS A 26 7.84 1.74 -16.29
CA LYS A 26 7.21 2.90 -15.68
C LYS A 26 7.08 2.57 -14.21
N SER A 27 7.90 3.23 -13.40
CA SER A 27 7.80 3.12 -11.94
C SER A 27 6.36 3.45 -11.53
N LEU A 28 5.73 2.55 -10.79
CA LEU A 28 4.37 2.75 -10.27
C LEU A 28 4.29 3.94 -9.29
N PHE A 29 5.44 4.32 -8.73
CA PHE A 29 5.58 5.40 -7.76
C PHE A 29 6.56 6.46 -8.27
N SER A 30 6.32 7.70 -7.89
CA SER A 30 7.23 8.81 -8.16
C SER A 30 8.39 8.84 -7.16
N GLU A 31 9.54 9.38 -7.57
CA GLU A 31 10.65 9.60 -6.65
C GLU A 31 10.20 10.51 -5.50
N GLY A 32 10.52 10.08 -4.27
CA GLY A 32 10.19 10.83 -3.06
C GLY A 32 8.75 10.64 -2.56
N GLU A 33 7.94 9.83 -3.25
CA GLU A 33 6.57 9.53 -2.85
C GLU A 33 6.52 8.82 -1.49
N LYS A 34 5.60 9.27 -0.62
CA LYS A 34 5.34 8.61 0.68
C LYS A 34 4.55 7.33 0.41
N VAL A 35 5.13 6.20 0.77
CA VAL A 35 4.55 4.87 0.57
C VAL A 35 4.49 4.12 1.89
N LEU A 36 3.70 3.05 1.92
CA LEU A 36 3.64 2.13 3.04
C LEU A 36 4.34 0.82 2.67
N ALA A 37 5.30 0.39 3.50
CA ALA A 37 6.04 -0.85 3.33
C ALA A 37 5.51 -1.92 4.27
N TYR A 38 5.17 -3.08 3.69
CA TYR A 38 4.83 -4.26 4.46
C TYR A 38 6.08 -5.04 4.84
N HIS A 39 6.30 -5.27 6.14
CA HIS A 39 7.41 -6.07 6.63
C HIS A 39 6.99 -6.86 7.87
N GLY A 40 6.46 -8.07 7.64
CA GLY A 40 5.86 -8.91 8.68
C GLY A 40 4.46 -8.41 9.09
N PRO A 41 3.98 -8.65 10.32
CA PRO A 41 2.64 -8.23 10.75
C PRO A 41 2.47 -6.71 10.90
N ARG A 42 3.42 -5.91 10.44
CA ARG A 42 3.48 -4.46 10.61
C ARG A 42 3.67 -3.77 9.27
N ILE A 43 3.09 -2.58 9.20
CA ILE A 43 3.20 -1.66 8.08
C ILE A 43 3.99 -0.44 8.55
N TYR A 44 4.90 0.03 7.71
CA TYR A 44 5.81 1.12 8.03
C TYR A 44 5.68 2.24 7.01
N GLU A 45 5.80 3.49 7.44
CA GLU A 45 5.96 4.60 6.51
C GLU A 45 7.34 4.54 5.86
N ALA A 46 7.38 4.72 4.54
CA ALA A 46 8.59 4.69 3.75
C ALA A 46 8.53 5.74 2.64
N LYS A 47 9.64 5.91 1.95
CA LYS A 47 9.77 6.79 0.80
C LYS A 47 10.24 6.00 -0.41
N ALA A 48 9.58 6.17 -1.54
CA ALA A 48 10.02 5.59 -2.81
C ALA A 48 11.35 6.24 -3.23
N CYS A 49 12.43 5.48 -3.16
CA CYS A 49 13.75 5.90 -3.63
C CYS A 49 14.01 5.29 -5.02
N PRO A 50 14.64 6.04 -5.94
CA PRO A 50 15.04 5.49 -7.22
C PRO A 50 16.03 4.34 -7.02
N ASN A 51 15.96 3.33 -7.89
CA ASN A 51 16.95 2.27 -7.91
C ASN A 51 18.26 2.83 -8.47
N ILE A 52 19.19 3.16 -7.57
CA ILE A 52 20.51 3.66 -7.93
C ILE A 52 21.42 2.48 -8.31
N HIS A 53 21.71 2.34 -9.60
CA HIS A 53 22.73 1.42 -10.08
C HIS A 53 24.10 2.07 -9.86
N PHE A 54 24.91 1.51 -8.95
CA PHE A 54 26.31 1.89 -8.83
C PHE A 54 27.11 1.13 -9.90
N SER A 55 27.63 1.86 -10.90
CA SER A 55 28.50 1.35 -11.97
C SER A 55 29.91 1.05 -11.49
#